data_AF-A0A150P3N7-F1
#
_entry.id   AF-A0A150P3N7-F1
#
_cell.length_a   1.000
_cell.length_b   1.000
_cell.length_c   1.000
_cell.angle_alpha   90.00
_cell.angle_beta   90.00
_cell.angle_gamma   90.00
#
_symmetry.space_group_name_H-M   'P 1'
#
loop_
_entity.id
_entity.type
_entity.pdbx_description
1 polymer ?
#
loop_
_entity_poly.entity_id
_entity_poly.type
_entity_poly.pdbx_seq_one_letter_code
_entity_poly.pdbx_strand_id
1 'polypeptide(L)'
;MLGAALVVSALGGLGACRGGEDKAAAEPFAAPGRCVYTNAFSQAEECRDYTGRGWTAEAAEADCKALPGSTFTRDEGCAYPQTLGRCVLGGGTDDEYSLVFPGGDASECAATQRGCETFGGGRFEPEACQGATEDPDTGIGTGGAVFQWPELACVDPKEGEPAGQSDGKVCTFGAISGCTEPGRKFTDYASCEPVLTQRPYWPAPPSDFKTPADDPRLSDPAWRAELAWVTEQTEACGCVCCHSETAAPAAGTSNWYIEAGPVWTDSFHPSGLALAAGWVSSASLGAYPPDQNNGFSRDTAGLPTTDPERMIAFFEGELERRGFTREDFADMAPFGGPLHEQSLYVPSDCAAGEGVDAAGKVTWAGGGARYVFVMSADAENPGAPPNLDLPEGTIWRLDVPASADPVRSGITYGEVPPNTKQGYPAQGSPAELVPGEKYYLYVWADVGIPITRCLFEVAP
;
A
#
# COMPACT_ATOMS: atom_id res chain seq x y z
N MET A 1 -18.17 51.89 -13.85
CA MET A 1 -19.03 53.07 -13.59
C MET A 1 -19.71 52.85 -12.25
N LEU A 2 -19.62 53.85 -11.36
CA LEU A 2 -20.27 53.99 -10.03
C LEU A 2 -19.96 52.89 -8.99
N GLY A 3 -19.34 53.12 -7.83
CA GLY A 3 -18.96 54.35 -7.13
C GLY A 3 -19.79 54.54 -5.85
N ALA A 4 -19.15 54.42 -4.67
CA ALA A 4 -19.42 55.12 -3.40
C ALA A 4 -18.44 54.58 -2.32
N ALA A 5 -17.38 55.29 -1.94
CA ALA A 5 -17.31 56.38 -0.94
C ALA A 5 -17.51 55.86 0.51
N LEU A 6 -16.47 55.49 1.27
CA LEU A 6 -15.52 56.32 2.04
C LEU A 6 -16.18 57.04 3.24
N VAL A 7 -15.98 56.51 4.45
CA VAL A 7 -15.92 57.30 5.70
C VAL A 7 -14.78 56.75 6.55
N VAL A 8 -13.68 57.49 6.56
CA VAL A 8 -12.63 57.44 7.58
C VAL A 8 -13.06 58.42 8.67
N SER A 9 -13.00 57.99 9.93
CA SER A 9 -12.96 58.91 11.06
C SER A 9 -12.01 58.34 12.11
N ALA A 10 -10.81 58.92 12.11
CA ALA A 10 -9.87 58.85 13.21
C ALA A 10 -10.14 60.04 14.14
N LEU A 11 -10.39 59.76 15.42
CA LEU A 11 -10.15 60.70 16.52
C LEU A 11 -9.78 59.86 17.75
N GLY A 12 -8.56 60.05 18.23
CA GLY A 12 -8.04 59.43 19.43
C GLY A 12 -8.63 60.03 20.70
N GLY A 13 -8.52 59.26 21.79
CA GLY A 13 -8.84 59.71 23.14
C GLY A 13 -8.53 58.61 24.15
N LEU A 14 -7.45 58.80 24.89
CA LEU A 14 -7.02 58.00 26.05
C LEU A 14 -8.16 57.83 27.07
N GLY A 15 -8.36 56.60 27.54
CA GLY A 15 -9.26 56.29 28.65
C GLY A 15 -9.14 54.83 29.06
N ALA A 16 -8.21 54.55 29.96
CA ALA A 16 -8.05 53.25 30.60
C ALA A 16 -9.26 52.94 31.48
N CYS A 17 -9.97 51.83 31.20
CA CYS A 17 -10.72 51.05 32.18
C CYS A 17 -10.66 49.58 31.78
N ARG A 18 -10.04 48.77 32.64
CA ARG A 18 -10.05 47.31 32.63
C ARG A 18 -11.50 46.81 32.55
N GLY A 19 -11.89 46.25 31.42
CA GLY A 19 -12.94 45.25 31.34
C GLY A 19 -12.25 43.93 31.04
N GLY A 20 -12.08 43.10 32.07
CA GLY A 20 -11.75 41.70 31.83
C GLY A 20 -12.95 41.08 31.15
N GLU A 21 -12.83 40.78 29.86
CA GLU A 21 -13.71 39.82 29.23
C GLU A 21 -13.39 38.47 29.87
N ASP A 22 -14.26 38.07 30.80
CA ASP A 22 -14.37 36.70 31.26
C ASP A 22 -14.60 35.83 30.02
N LYS A 23 -13.53 35.25 29.48
CA LYS A 23 -13.64 34.09 28.60
C LYS A 23 -14.37 33.03 29.42
N ALA A 24 -15.67 32.86 29.15
CA ALA A 24 -16.42 31.72 29.63
C ALA A 24 -15.56 30.47 29.39
N ALA A 25 -15.26 29.75 30.47
CA ALA A 25 -14.55 28.49 30.38
C ALA A 25 -15.32 27.61 29.39
N ALA A 26 -14.64 27.15 28.34
CA ALA A 26 -15.26 26.24 27.38
C ALA A 26 -15.80 25.04 28.16
N GLU A 27 -17.07 24.70 27.94
CA GLU A 27 -17.69 23.48 28.46
C GLU A 27 -16.73 22.30 28.21
N PRO A 28 -16.48 21.44 29.22
CA PRO A 28 -15.61 20.30 29.06
C PRO A 28 -16.18 19.40 27.95
N PHE A 29 -15.39 19.19 26.90
CA PHE A 29 -15.74 18.27 25.82
C PHE A 29 -15.83 16.86 26.40
N ALA A 30 -17.00 16.23 26.27
CA ALA A 30 -17.18 14.81 26.56
C ALA A 30 -16.91 14.04 25.27
N ALA A 31 -15.92 13.14 25.31
CA ALA A 31 -15.63 12.28 24.18
C ALA A 31 -16.89 11.45 23.84
N PRO A 32 -17.32 11.41 22.57
CA PRO A 32 -18.53 10.70 22.17
C PRO A 32 -18.42 9.18 22.34
N GLY A 33 -17.19 8.66 22.39
CA GLY A 33 -16.88 7.27 22.67
C GLY A 33 -15.53 6.87 22.08
N ARG A 34 -15.29 5.56 22.06
CA ARG A 34 -14.12 4.92 21.45
C ARG A 34 -14.53 3.76 20.56
N CYS A 35 -13.68 3.44 19.60
CA CYS A 35 -13.83 2.28 18.74
C CYS A 35 -12.58 1.40 18.84
N VAL A 36 -12.73 0.17 19.33
CA VAL A 36 -11.64 -0.83 19.34
C VAL A 36 -11.78 -1.73 18.13
N TYR A 37 -10.72 -1.94 17.38
CA TYR A 37 -10.69 -2.80 16.18
C TYR A 37 -9.30 -3.41 15.98
N THR A 38 -9.19 -4.41 15.10
CA THR A 38 -7.89 -4.92 14.66
C THR A 38 -7.51 -4.26 13.33
N ASN A 39 -6.36 -3.59 13.30
CA ASN A 39 -5.88 -2.92 12.10
C ASN A 39 -5.41 -3.95 11.06
N ALA A 40 -5.89 -3.78 9.83
CA ALA A 40 -5.64 -4.72 8.73
C ALA A 40 -4.18 -4.76 8.26
N PHE A 41 -3.39 -3.73 8.54
CA PHE A 41 -1.98 -3.66 8.17
C PHE A 41 -1.08 -4.19 9.27
N SER A 42 -1.25 -3.70 10.51
CA SER A 42 -0.38 -4.08 11.62
C SER A 42 -0.76 -5.41 12.27
N GLN A 43 -1.95 -5.95 11.99
CA GLN A 43 -2.54 -7.11 12.69
C GLN A 43 -2.72 -6.89 14.20
N ALA A 44 -2.55 -5.65 14.67
CA ALA A 44 -2.61 -5.29 16.07
C ALA A 44 -3.97 -4.66 16.41
N GLU A 45 -4.36 -4.78 17.67
CA GLU A 45 -5.48 -4.01 18.19
C GLU A 45 -5.12 -2.52 18.16
N GLU A 46 -6.06 -1.69 17.68
CA GLU A 46 -5.99 -0.25 17.76
C GLU A 46 -7.29 0.28 18.38
N CYS A 47 -7.18 1.42 19.06
CA CYS A 47 -8.35 2.11 19.60
C CYS A 47 -8.44 3.50 19.02
N ARG A 48 -9.52 3.80 18.31
CA ARG A 48 -9.85 5.13 17.84
C ARG A 48 -10.59 5.89 18.94
N ASP A 49 -10.03 7.00 19.36
CA ASP A 49 -10.59 7.95 20.31
C ASP A 49 -11.08 9.19 19.54
N TYR A 50 -12.37 9.48 19.60
CA TYR A 50 -12.96 10.58 18.83
C TYR A 50 -12.79 11.90 19.61
N THR A 51 -11.78 12.70 19.26
CA THR A 51 -11.35 13.86 20.06
C THR A 51 -11.88 15.20 19.54
N GLY A 52 -12.35 15.25 18.30
CA GLY A 52 -12.89 16.44 17.64
C GLY A 52 -14.29 16.82 18.11
N ARG A 53 -14.58 18.13 18.17
CA ARG A 53 -15.85 18.68 18.66
C ARG A 53 -17.05 18.46 17.73
N GLY A 54 -16.81 18.13 16.47
CA GLY A 54 -17.82 17.81 15.47
C GLY A 54 -18.36 16.38 15.59
N TRP A 55 -17.69 15.50 16.33
CA TRP A 55 -18.17 14.14 16.54
C TRP A 55 -19.39 14.10 17.46
N THR A 56 -20.45 13.45 16.97
CA THR A 56 -21.56 12.98 17.80
C THR A 56 -21.36 11.51 18.12
N ALA A 57 -21.97 11.00 19.19
CA ALA A 57 -21.90 9.58 19.53
C ALA A 57 -22.45 8.71 18.38
N GLU A 58 -23.51 9.16 17.72
CA GLU A 58 -24.14 8.43 16.62
C GLU A 58 -23.24 8.41 15.37
N ALA A 59 -22.55 9.51 15.05
CA ALA A 59 -21.58 9.55 13.96
C ALA A 59 -20.33 8.71 14.26
N ALA A 60 -19.82 8.77 15.50
CA ALA A 60 -18.68 7.97 15.95
C ALA A 60 -19.00 6.46 15.96
N GLU A 61 -20.22 6.07 16.34
CA GLU A 61 -20.67 4.68 16.26
C GLU A 61 -20.80 4.21 14.81
N ALA A 62 -21.32 5.06 13.92
CA ALA A 62 -21.44 4.74 12.49
C ALA A 62 -20.06 4.57 11.83
N ASP A 63 -19.12 5.48 12.11
CA ASP A 63 -17.74 5.39 11.67
C ASP A 63 -17.06 4.13 12.21
N CYS A 64 -17.24 3.82 13.49
CA CYS A 64 -16.71 2.60 14.08
C CYS A 64 -17.24 1.36 13.38
N LYS A 65 -18.54 1.27 13.12
CA LYS A 65 -19.18 0.12 12.44
C LYS A 65 -18.70 -0.09 11.00
N ALA A 66 -18.12 0.93 10.37
CA ALA A 66 -17.50 0.79 9.06
C ALA A 66 -16.18 -0.01 9.12
N LEU A 67 -15.56 -0.13 10.29
CA LEU A 67 -14.37 -0.94 10.52
C LEU A 67 -14.77 -2.39 10.82
N PRO A 68 -14.27 -3.39 10.07
CA PRO A 68 -14.58 -4.79 10.31
C PRO A 68 -14.17 -5.26 11.71
N GLY A 69 -15.06 -6.00 12.37
CA GLY A 69 -14.79 -6.59 13.69
C GLY A 69 -14.67 -5.58 14.84
N SER A 70 -15.07 -4.33 14.62
CA SER A 70 -14.93 -3.27 15.60
C SER A 70 -15.98 -3.33 16.72
N THR A 71 -15.65 -2.70 17.85
CA THR A 71 -16.56 -2.52 18.99
C THR A 71 -16.55 -1.06 19.41
N PHE A 72 -17.72 -0.42 19.33
CA PHE A 72 -17.92 0.95 19.82
C PHE A 72 -18.36 0.94 21.27
N THR A 73 -17.72 1.78 22.10
CA THR A 73 -18.13 2.04 23.48
C THR A 73 -18.37 3.53 23.66
N ARG A 74 -19.61 3.90 23.98
CA ARG A 74 -20.04 5.29 24.15
C ARG A 74 -19.43 5.91 25.42
N ASP A 75 -19.17 7.21 25.38
CA ASP A 75 -18.74 8.03 26.53
C ASP A 75 -17.44 7.55 27.23
N GLU A 76 -16.64 6.72 26.56
CA GLU A 76 -15.34 6.24 27.02
C GLU A 76 -14.23 6.62 26.04
N GLY A 77 -13.09 7.08 26.56
CA GLY A 77 -11.86 7.25 25.77
C GLY A 77 -10.98 6.00 25.78
N CYS A 78 -10.03 5.94 24.86
CA CYS A 78 -9.12 4.81 24.73
C CYS A 78 -8.17 4.73 25.94
N ALA A 79 -8.25 3.62 26.69
CA ALA A 79 -7.45 3.41 27.90
C ALA A 79 -6.78 2.03 27.89
N TYR A 80 -5.45 2.04 27.96
CA TYR A 80 -4.61 0.84 28.06
C TYR A 80 -3.57 0.99 29.18
N PRO A 81 -3.09 -0.12 29.77
CA PRO A 81 -2.04 -0.06 30.79
C PRO A 81 -0.73 0.58 30.30
N GLN A 82 -0.41 0.39 29.03
CA GLN A 82 0.71 1.03 28.31
C GLN A 82 0.30 1.29 26.87
N THR A 83 0.81 2.38 26.30
CA THR A 83 0.67 2.66 24.88
C THR A 83 2.03 3.00 24.27
N LEU A 84 2.24 2.58 23.02
CA LEU A 84 3.40 2.98 22.22
C LEU A 84 3.35 4.49 21.96
N GLY A 85 2.16 5.00 21.66
CA GLY A 85 1.86 6.40 21.42
C GLY A 85 0.46 6.55 20.84
N ARG A 86 0.20 7.74 20.30
CA ARG A 86 -1.05 8.08 19.61
C ARG A 86 -0.78 8.64 18.21
N CYS A 87 -1.63 8.33 17.25
CA CYS A 87 -1.67 9.02 15.97
C CYS A 87 -2.84 10.00 15.93
N VAL A 88 -2.56 11.30 15.90
CA VAL A 88 -3.59 12.33 15.81
C VAL A 88 -3.89 12.62 14.34
N LEU A 89 -5.11 12.32 13.91
CA LEU A 89 -5.61 12.51 12.55
C LEU A 89 -6.58 13.69 12.53
N GLY A 90 -6.45 14.57 11.52
CA GLY A 90 -7.24 15.80 11.47
C GLY A 90 -6.91 16.79 12.59
N GLY A 91 -5.67 16.80 13.10
CA GLY A 91 -5.28 17.63 14.25
C GLY A 91 -5.76 19.08 14.19
N GLY A 92 -6.51 19.53 15.21
CA GLY A 92 -7.05 20.89 15.31
C GLY A 92 -8.33 21.16 14.51
N THR A 93 -8.96 20.13 13.94
CA THR A 93 -10.24 20.21 13.23
C THR A 93 -11.41 19.70 14.09
N ASP A 94 -12.65 19.90 13.61
CA ASP A 94 -13.84 19.41 14.30
C ASP A 94 -14.00 17.88 14.17
N ASP A 95 -13.39 17.25 13.17
CA ASP A 95 -13.42 15.81 12.90
C ASP A 95 -12.17 15.06 13.41
N GLU A 96 -11.34 15.70 14.22
CA GLU A 96 -10.15 15.09 14.82
C GLU A 96 -10.48 13.76 15.53
N TYR A 97 -9.62 12.76 15.34
CA TYR A 97 -9.60 11.57 16.18
C TYR A 97 -8.17 11.08 16.37
N SER A 98 -7.93 10.34 17.44
CA SER A 98 -6.63 9.75 17.76
C SER A 98 -6.68 8.23 17.68
N LEU A 99 -5.72 7.61 16.98
CA LEU A 99 -5.50 6.16 17.09
C LEU A 99 -4.52 5.91 18.22
N VAL A 100 -4.94 5.16 19.23
CA VAL A 100 -4.12 4.76 20.37
C VAL A 100 -3.59 3.35 20.13
N PHE A 101 -2.27 3.21 20.16
CA PHE A 101 -1.59 1.93 19.90
C PHE A 101 -1.21 1.28 21.24
N PRO A 102 -1.91 0.22 21.67
CA PRO A 102 -1.62 -0.46 22.93
C PRO A 102 -0.26 -1.15 22.88
N GLY A 103 0.46 -1.16 24.00
CA GLY A 103 1.75 -1.85 24.11
C GLY A 103 2.85 -0.99 24.68
N GLY A 104 4.04 -1.59 24.79
CA GLY A 104 5.25 -0.93 25.30
C GLY A 104 6.54 -1.50 24.72
N ASP A 105 6.44 -2.29 23.65
CA ASP A 105 7.61 -2.84 22.97
C ASP A 105 8.25 -1.77 22.08
N ALA A 106 9.44 -1.31 22.49
CA ALA A 106 10.16 -0.28 21.76
C ALA A 106 10.52 -0.68 20.31
N SER A 107 10.54 -1.98 19.99
CA SER A 107 10.79 -2.45 18.62
C SER A 107 9.64 -2.15 17.65
N GLU A 108 8.43 -1.86 18.16
CA GLU A 108 7.25 -1.53 17.35
C GLU A 108 7.11 -0.03 17.05
N CYS A 109 7.94 0.81 17.68
CA CYS A 109 7.83 2.27 17.61
C CYS A 109 8.03 2.83 16.21
N ALA A 110 9.04 2.36 15.49
CA ALA A 110 9.34 2.83 14.15
C ALA A 110 8.23 2.49 13.14
N ALA A 111 7.62 1.30 13.27
CA ALA A 111 6.49 0.88 12.44
C ALA A 111 5.23 1.69 12.78
N THR A 112 4.96 1.90 14.07
CA THR A 112 3.79 2.64 14.57
C THR A 112 3.82 4.11 14.14
N GLN A 113 4.95 4.80 14.33
CA GLN A 113 5.12 6.18 13.90
C GLN A 113 4.92 6.31 12.39
N ARG A 114 5.50 5.42 11.59
CA ARG A 114 5.32 5.42 10.13
C ARG A 114 3.87 5.18 9.72
N GLY A 115 3.23 4.19 10.34
CA GLY A 115 1.80 3.92 10.17
C GLY A 115 0.99 5.20 10.35
N CYS A 116 1.33 5.99 11.37
CA CYS A 116 0.70 7.28 11.60
C CYS A 116 1.05 8.35 10.57
N GLU A 117 2.33 8.69 10.43
CA GLU A 117 2.77 9.91 9.73
C GLU A 117 2.83 9.74 8.22
N THR A 118 3.22 8.54 7.76
CA THR A 118 3.40 8.27 6.33
C THR A 118 2.12 7.75 5.68
N PHE A 119 1.43 6.81 6.33
CA PHE A 119 0.25 6.14 5.74
C PHE A 119 -1.08 6.67 6.27
N GLY A 120 -1.12 7.06 7.54
CA GLY A 120 -2.31 7.70 8.13
C GLY A 120 -2.43 9.18 7.78
N GLY A 121 -1.31 9.86 7.49
CA GLY A 121 -1.26 11.32 7.33
C GLY A 121 -1.50 12.10 8.63
N GLY A 122 -1.32 11.44 9.79
CA GLY A 122 -1.47 12.03 11.10
C GLY A 122 -0.16 12.54 11.70
N ARG A 123 -0.24 13.08 12.92
CA ARG A 123 0.93 13.41 13.76
C ARG A 123 1.10 12.34 14.82
N PHE A 124 2.29 11.73 14.91
CA PHE A 124 2.56 10.78 15.97
C PHE A 124 2.95 11.48 17.28
N GLU A 125 2.31 11.10 18.37
CA GLU A 125 2.58 11.55 19.74
C GLU A 125 3.10 10.35 20.55
N PRO A 126 4.43 10.22 20.72
CA PRO A 126 5.00 9.04 21.36
C PRO A 126 4.73 9.00 22.87
N GLU A 127 4.43 7.81 23.40
CA GLU A 127 4.40 7.52 24.84
C GLU A 127 5.55 6.57 25.21
N ALA A 128 5.32 5.25 25.22
CA ALA A 128 6.41 4.28 25.44
C ALA A 128 7.50 4.38 24.35
N CYS A 129 7.16 4.92 23.19
CA CYS A 129 8.11 5.22 22.12
C CYS A 129 8.92 6.50 22.29
N GLN A 130 8.75 7.22 23.40
CA GLN A 130 9.49 8.45 23.64
C GLN A 130 11.01 8.17 23.71
N GLY A 131 11.76 8.73 22.76
CA GLY A 131 13.20 8.52 22.60
C GLY A 131 13.59 7.28 21.80
N ALA A 132 12.67 6.32 21.57
CA ALA A 132 12.90 5.19 20.66
C ALA A 132 12.78 5.60 19.18
N THR A 133 12.08 6.70 18.91
CA THR A 133 11.92 7.33 17.60
C THR A 133 13.09 8.24 17.21
N GLU A 134 13.98 8.53 18.17
CA GLU A 134 15.18 9.37 17.96
C GLU A 134 16.46 8.53 17.82
N ASP A 135 16.40 7.21 18.02
CA ASP A 135 17.54 6.34 17.82
C ASP A 135 17.67 5.95 16.34
N PRO A 136 18.66 6.46 15.59
CA PRO A 136 18.86 6.05 14.20
C PRO A 136 19.19 4.54 14.06
N ASP A 137 19.48 3.83 15.16
CA ASP A 137 19.75 2.40 15.19
C ASP A 137 18.50 1.50 15.34
N THR A 138 17.34 2.03 15.76
CA THR A 138 16.07 1.29 15.70
C THR A 138 15.54 1.35 14.27
N GLY A 139 16.09 0.47 13.43
CA GLY A 139 15.73 0.36 12.03
C GLY A 139 14.22 0.33 11.80
N ILE A 140 13.81 0.79 10.63
CA ILE A 140 12.43 0.72 10.18
C ILE A 140 11.98 -0.74 10.16
N GLY A 141 11.12 -1.13 11.10
CA GLY A 141 10.41 -2.40 11.00
C GLY A 141 9.53 -2.41 9.76
N THR A 142 9.55 -3.51 8.99
CA THR A 142 8.73 -3.68 7.78
C THR A 142 7.25 -3.95 8.08
N GLY A 143 6.85 -4.09 9.36
CA GLY A 143 5.47 -4.39 9.77
C GLY A 143 4.91 -5.72 9.24
N GLY A 144 5.75 -6.52 8.58
CA GLY A 144 5.41 -7.75 7.86
C GLY A 144 6.68 -8.45 7.34
N ALA A 145 6.53 -9.57 6.64
CA ALA A 145 7.67 -10.27 6.04
C ALA A 145 8.39 -9.36 5.01
N VAL A 146 9.72 -9.41 5.01
CA VAL A 146 10.55 -8.65 4.06
C VAL A 146 10.24 -9.08 2.63
N PHE A 147 10.08 -8.11 1.73
CA PHE A 147 9.81 -8.33 0.32
C PHE A 147 10.85 -9.26 -0.30
N GLN A 148 10.38 -10.33 -0.92
CA GLN A 148 11.21 -11.24 -1.70
C GLN A 148 11.03 -10.97 -3.19
N TRP A 149 12.14 -10.69 -3.85
CA TRP A 149 12.16 -10.49 -5.29
C TRP A 149 11.63 -11.73 -6.01
N PRO A 150 10.75 -11.55 -7.02
CA PRO A 150 10.22 -12.67 -7.75
C PRO A 150 11.32 -13.35 -8.56
N GLU A 151 11.43 -14.67 -8.41
CA GLU A 151 12.32 -15.52 -9.20
C GLU A 151 11.51 -16.26 -10.28
N LEU A 152 12.13 -16.43 -11.45
CA LEU A 152 11.57 -17.27 -12.51
C LEU A 152 11.91 -18.74 -12.24
N ALA A 153 10.92 -19.50 -11.78
CA ALA A 153 11.06 -20.93 -11.55
C ALA A 153 10.79 -21.69 -12.86
N CYS A 154 11.80 -22.38 -13.40
CA CYS A 154 11.67 -23.21 -14.60
C CYS A 154 11.85 -24.70 -14.25
N VAL A 155 10.75 -25.45 -14.26
CA VAL A 155 10.74 -26.87 -13.89
C VAL A 155 10.18 -27.74 -15.02
N ASP A 156 10.40 -29.05 -14.93
CA ASP A 156 9.79 -29.97 -15.90
C ASP A 156 8.26 -30.00 -15.73
N PRO A 157 7.49 -30.17 -16.81
CA PRO A 157 6.04 -30.34 -16.69
C PRO A 157 5.72 -31.59 -15.86
N LYS A 158 4.60 -31.54 -15.13
CA LYS A 158 4.11 -32.69 -14.36
C LYS A 158 3.83 -33.89 -15.28
N GLU A 159 3.84 -35.08 -14.68
CA GLU A 159 3.56 -36.32 -15.42
C GLU A 159 2.19 -36.26 -16.12
N GLY A 160 2.19 -36.52 -17.43
CA GLY A 160 0.98 -36.50 -18.25
C GLY A 160 0.66 -35.16 -18.90
N GLU A 161 1.35 -34.08 -18.54
CA GLU A 161 1.20 -32.77 -19.18
C GLU A 161 2.06 -32.64 -20.46
N PRO A 162 1.66 -31.77 -21.41
CA PRO A 162 2.51 -31.45 -22.55
C PRO A 162 3.81 -30.76 -22.11
N ALA A 163 4.80 -30.74 -23.01
CA ALA A 163 6.02 -29.96 -22.83
C ALA A 163 5.69 -28.47 -22.61
N GLY A 164 6.46 -27.80 -21.75
CA GLY A 164 6.30 -26.35 -21.54
C GLY A 164 6.84 -25.50 -22.69
N GLN A 165 6.47 -24.22 -22.70
CA GLN A 165 6.79 -23.25 -23.74
C GLN A 165 8.27 -22.83 -23.76
N SER A 166 8.99 -23.03 -22.65
CA SER A 166 10.38 -22.60 -22.48
C SER A 166 11.34 -23.79 -22.59
N ASP A 167 11.69 -24.16 -23.83
CA ASP A 167 12.56 -25.31 -24.13
C ASP A 167 12.08 -26.62 -23.49
N GLY A 168 10.75 -26.80 -23.42
CA GLY A 168 10.10 -27.96 -22.84
C GLY A 168 9.86 -27.87 -21.33
N LYS A 169 10.38 -26.84 -20.65
CA LYS A 169 10.10 -26.53 -19.25
C LYS A 169 8.95 -25.55 -19.11
N VAL A 170 8.30 -25.59 -17.95
CA VAL A 170 7.29 -24.62 -17.53
C VAL A 170 7.99 -23.58 -16.66
N CYS A 171 7.99 -22.34 -17.12
CA CYS A 171 8.61 -21.23 -16.41
C CYS A 171 7.53 -20.31 -15.83
N THR A 172 7.58 -20.04 -14.53
CA THR A 172 6.59 -19.22 -13.82
C THR A 172 7.28 -18.32 -12.81
N PHE A 173 6.96 -17.02 -12.83
CA PHE A 173 7.45 -16.09 -11.82
C PHE A 173 6.72 -16.32 -10.50
N GLY A 174 7.46 -16.43 -9.39
CA GLY A 174 6.92 -16.40 -8.03
C GLY A 174 6.46 -15.00 -7.62
N ALA A 175 5.52 -14.42 -8.38
CA ALA A 175 5.05 -13.05 -8.23
C ALA A 175 3.52 -12.98 -8.17
N ILE A 176 2.98 -11.96 -7.50
CA ILE A 176 1.52 -11.72 -7.49
C ILE A 176 0.96 -11.48 -8.91
N SER A 177 1.75 -10.87 -9.78
CA SER A 177 1.44 -10.63 -11.19
C SER A 177 1.94 -11.73 -12.13
N GLY A 178 2.61 -12.75 -11.59
CA GLY A 178 3.16 -13.88 -12.35
C GLY A 178 2.09 -14.93 -12.63
N CYS A 179 2.13 -15.49 -13.84
CA CYS A 179 1.24 -16.54 -14.30
C CYS A 179 2.02 -17.69 -14.93
N THR A 180 1.57 -18.91 -14.71
CA THR A 180 2.02 -20.08 -15.44
C THR A 180 1.32 -20.16 -16.80
N GLU A 181 1.62 -21.21 -17.58
CA GLU A 181 1.02 -21.39 -18.90
C GLU A 181 -0.49 -21.74 -18.81
N PRO A 182 -1.31 -21.33 -19.81
CA PRO A 182 -2.74 -21.65 -19.83
C PRO A 182 -3.03 -23.15 -19.65
N GLY A 183 -4.09 -23.48 -18.93
CA GLY A 183 -4.45 -24.85 -18.57
C GLY A 183 -3.63 -25.47 -17.42
N ARG A 184 -2.69 -24.74 -16.81
CA ARG A 184 -1.93 -25.18 -15.62
C ARG A 184 -2.25 -24.31 -14.41
N LYS A 185 -1.93 -24.81 -13.22
CA LYS A 185 -2.12 -24.09 -11.95
C LYS A 185 -0.83 -23.42 -11.49
N PHE A 186 -0.94 -22.19 -10.99
CA PHE A 186 0.21 -21.44 -10.49
C PHE A 186 1.01 -22.22 -9.44
N THR A 187 0.31 -22.77 -8.44
CA THR A 187 0.91 -23.47 -7.28
C THR A 187 1.65 -24.75 -7.64
N ASP A 188 1.50 -25.22 -8.88
CA ASP A 188 2.20 -26.39 -9.39
C ASP A 188 3.60 -26.06 -9.90
N TYR A 189 3.84 -24.78 -10.22
CA TYR A 189 5.03 -24.31 -10.94
C TYR A 189 5.71 -23.10 -10.27
N ALA A 190 5.09 -22.48 -9.27
CA ALA A 190 5.64 -21.40 -8.46
C ALA A 190 5.17 -21.48 -6.99
N SER A 191 5.93 -20.85 -6.10
CA SER A 191 5.64 -20.79 -4.67
C SER A 191 4.80 -19.57 -4.31
N CYS A 192 3.86 -19.73 -3.38
CA CYS A 192 3.13 -18.62 -2.76
C CYS A 192 3.93 -17.89 -1.68
N GLU A 193 5.03 -18.45 -1.17
CA GLU A 193 5.81 -17.80 -0.11
C GLU A 193 6.34 -16.42 -0.52
N PRO A 194 7.00 -16.24 -1.68
CA PRO A 194 7.43 -14.91 -2.10
C PRO A 194 6.23 -13.99 -2.37
N VAL A 195 5.15 -14.50 -2.98
CA VAL A 195 3.94 -13.73 -3.30
C VAL A 195 3.35 -13.07 -2.05
N LEU A 196 3.31 -13.80 -0.93
CA LEU A 196 2.79 -13.31 0.35
C LEU A 196 3.68 -12.26 1.02
N THR A 197 4.93 -12.08 0.56
CA THR A 197 5.80 -10.98 0.99
C THR A 197 5.66 -9.73 0.13
N GLN A 198 5.14 -9.88 -1.10
CA GLN A 198 5.05 -8.78 -2.07
C GLN A 198 3.93 -7.81 -1.74
N ARG A 199 2.93 -8.29 -1.00
CA ARG A 199 1.89 -7.49 -0.36
C ARG A 199 1.59 -8.08 1.00
N PRO A 200 1.48 -7.28 2.08
CA PRO A 200 1.04 -7.78 3.37
C PRO A 200 -0.25 -8.58 3.22
N TYR A 201 -0.19 -9.86 3.54
CA TYR A 201 -1.35 -10.72 3.50
C TYR A 201 -2.31 -10.37 4.63
N TRP A 202 -3.58 -10.13 4.29
CA TRP A 202 -4.63 -9.90 5.26
C TRP A 202 -5.84 -10.79 4.95
N PRO A 203 -6.20 -11.74 5.85
CA PRO A 203 -7.47 -12.45 5.72
C PRO A 203 -8.61 -11.45 5.87
N ALA A 204 -9.55 -11.48 4.93
CA ALA A 204 -10.70 -10.61 4.94
C ALA A 204 -11.93 -11.41 4.50
N PRO A 205 -13.07 -11.29 5.20
CA PRO A 205 -14.25 -12.05 4.84
C PRO A 205 -14.73 -11.69 3.43
N PRO A 206 -15.31 -12.65 2.70
CA PRO A 206 -15.91 -12.39 1.40
C PRO A 206 -17.24 -11.63 1.51
N SER A 207 -17.72 -11.15 0.36
CA SER A 207 -19.08 -10.63 0.25
C SER A 207 -20.14 -11.66 0.65
N ASP A 208 -21.20 -11.18 1.28
CA ASP A 208 -22.39 -11.94 1.63
C ASP A 208 -23.34 -12.13 0.44
N PHE A 209 -23.05 -11.56 -0.73
CA PHE A 209 -23.84 -11.72 -1.95
C PHE A 209 -24.00 -13.21 -2.30
N LYS A 210 -25.21 -13.58 -2.76
CA LYS A 210 -25.54 -14.94 -3.22
C LYS A 210 -26.39 -14.86 -4.48
N THR A 211 -25.94 -15.53 -5.54
CA THR A 211 -26.75 -15.80 -6.72
C THR A 211 -27.93 -16.70 -6.31
N PRO A 212 -29.19 -16.34 -6.65
CA PRO A 212 -30.36 -17.15 -6.36
C PRO A 212 -30.24 -18.57 -6.92
N ALA A 213 -30.77 -19.56 -6.19
CA ALA A 213 -30.67 -20.97 -6.59
C ALA A 213 -31.40 -21.29 -7.91
N ASP A 214 -32.35 -20.44 -8.31
CA ASP A 214 -33.12 -20.51 -9.55
C ASP A 214 -32.58 -19.58 -10.66
N ASP A 215 -31.41 -18.97 -10.47
CA ASP A 215 -30.77 -18.14 -11.49
C ASP A 215 -30.50 -18.99 -12.76
N PRO A 216 -30.98 -18.56 -13.94
CA PRO A 216 -30.91 -19.36 -15.16
C PRO A 216 -29.47 -19.69 -15.58
N ARG A 217 -28.49 -18.88 -15.19
CA ARG A 217 -27.06 -19.09 -15.52
C ARG A 217 -26.49 -20.36 -14.89
N LEU A 218 -27.03 -20.77 -13.73
CA LEU A 218 -26.63 -22.03 -13.09
C LEU A 218 -26.96 -23.26 -13.96
N SER A 219 -27.89 -23.11 -14.91
CA SER A 219 -28.27 -24.13 -15.89
C SER A 219 -27.78 -23.86 -17.31
N ASP A 220 -27.17 -22.70 -17.57
CA ASP A 220 -26.68 -22.31 -18.89
C ASP A 220 -25.28 -22.89 -19.14
N PRO A 221 -25.12 -23.84 -20.08
CA PRO A 221 -23.83 -24.44 -20.36
C PRO A 221 -22.80 -23.44 -20.93
N ALA A 222 -23.23 -22.41 -21.66
CA ALA A 222 -22.33 -21.42 -22.24
C ALA A 222 -21.76 -20.53 -21.13
N TRP A 223 -22.62 -20.03 -20.24
CA TRP A 223 -22.17 -19.24 -19.10
C TRP A 223 -21.28 -20.03 -18.14
N ARG A 224 -21.59 -21.31 -17.89
CA ARG A 224 -20.74 -22.16 -17.05
C ARG A 224 -19.38 -22.44 -17.68
N ALA A 225 -19.30 -22.57 -19.01
CA ALA A 225 -18.03 -22.68 -19.70
C ALA A 225 -17.22 -21.38 -19.60
N GLU A 226 -17.88 -20.23 -19.64
CA GLU A 226 -17.25 -18.93 -19.44
C GLU A 226 -16.69 -18.79 -18.03
N LEU A 227 -17.50 -19.06 -16.99
CA LEU A 227 -17.04 -19.06 -15.60
C LEU A 227 -15.85 -20.00 -15.39
N ALA A 228 -15.88 -21.20 -15.98
CA ALA A 228 -14.79 -22.16 -15.90
C ALA A 228 -13.51 -21.64 -16.56
N TRP A 229 -13.61 -20.95 -17.70
CA TRP A 229 -12.47 -20.30 -18.34
C TRP A 229 -11.90 -19.19 -17.45
N VAL A 230 -12.74 -18.32 -16.86
CA VAL A 230 -12.29 -17.27 -15.92
C VAL A 230 -11.58 -17.89 -14.70
N THR A 231 -12.12 -18.98 -14.16
CA THR A 231 -11.49 -19.74 -13.08
C THR A 231 -10.11 -20.25 -13.50
N GLU A 232 -9.99 -20.86 -14.68
CA GLU A 232 -8.71 -21.36 -15.20
C GLU A 232 -7.66 -20.25 -15.35
N GLN A 233 -8.05 -19.08 -15.89
CA GLN A 233 -7.15 -17.94 -16.01
C GLN A 233 -6.68 -17.45 -14.64
N THR A 234 -7.58 -17.41 -13.65
CA THR A 234 -7.25 -17.00 -12.28
C THR A 234 -6.35 -18.03 -11.58
N GLU A 235 -6.62 -19.33 -11.77
CA GLU A 235 -5.84 -20.45 -11.22
C GLU A 235 -4.40 -20.49 -11.74
N ALA A 236 -4.18 -20.01 -12.96
CA ALA A 236 -2.85 -19.94 -13.55
C ALA A 236 -1.95 -18.86 -12.92
N CYS A 237 -2.48 -17.96 -12.08
CA CYS A 237 -1.76 -16.78 -11.63
C CYS A 237 -1.61 -16.68 -10.11
N GLY A 238 -0.64 -15.87 -9.66
CA GLY A 238 -0.30 -15.69 -8.24
C GLY A 238 -1.44 -15.19 -7.35
N CYS A 239 -2.54 -14.68 -7.90
CA CYS A 239 -3.74 -14.30 -7.15
C CYS A 239 -4.25 -15.43 -6.25
N VAL A 240 -4.11 -16.70 -6.66
CA VAL A 240 -4.55 -17.85 -5.86
C VAL A 240 -3.89 -17.92 -4.49
N CYS A 241 -2.68 -17.36 -4.33
CA CYS A 241 -1.96 -17.34 -3.06
C CYS A 241 -2.70 -16.58 -1.95
N CYS A 242 -3.64 -15.70 -2.32
CA CYS A 242 -4.52 -15.01 -1.35
C CYS A 242 -6.00 -15.40 -1.49
N HIS A 243 -6.38 -15.99 -2.62
CA HIS A 243 -7.76 -16.16 -3.05
C HIS A 243 -8.13 -17.63 -3.34
N SER A 244 -7.44 -18.57 -2.72
CA SER A 244 -7.79 -20.00 -2.73
C SER A 244 -7.82 -20.54 -1.31
N GLU A 245 -8.86 -21.29 -0.96
CA GLU A 245 -8.93 -22.00 0.33
C GLU A 245 -7.78 -23.02 0.52
N THR A 246 -7.17 -23.46 -0.58
CA THR A 246 -6.10 -24.46 -0.55
C THR A 246 -4.70 -23.87 -0.55
N ALA A 247 -4.52 -22.70 -1.17
CA ALA A 247 -3.21 -22.07 -1.29
C ALA A 247 -2.99 -20.92 -0.29
N ALA A 248 -4.05 -20.24 0.13
CA ALA A 248 -3.94 -19.14 1.07
C ALA A 248 -3.54 -19.62 2.47
N PRO A 249 -2.89 -18.76 3.27
CA PRO A 249 -2.64 -19.02 4.68
C PRO A 249 -3.87 -19.50 5.46
N ALA A 250 -3.63 -20.34 6.49
CA ALA A 250 -4.67 -20.95 7.31
C ALA A 250 -5.58 -19.96 8.06
N ALA A 251 -5.19 -18.68 8.14
CA ALA A 251 -6.02 -17.61 8.68
C ALA A 251 -7.29 -17.33 7.83
N GLY A 252 -7.37 -17.88 6.62
CA GLY A 252 -8.53 -17.76 5.71
C GLY A 252 -8.28 -16.77 4.59
N THR A 253 -9.02 -16.88 3.48
CA THR A 253 -8.79 -16.11 2.24
C THR A 253 -8.98 -14.60 2.41
N SER A 254 -8.51 -13.83 1.43
CA SER A 254 -8.63 -12.37 1.42
C SER A 254 -9.75 -11.91 0.49
N ASN A 255 -10.86 -11.37 1.00
CA ASN A 255 -11.98 -10.73 0.29
C ASN A 255 -12.79 -11.58 -0.71
N TRP A 256 -12.21 -12.54 -1.41
CA TRP A 256 -12.86 -13.40 -2.39
C TRP A 256 -12.02 -14.65 -2.58
N TYR A 257 -12.62 -15.72 -3.09
CA TYR A 257 -11.90 -16.97 -3.34
C TYR A 257 -12.57 -17.83 -4.41
N ILE A 258 -11.75 -18.61 -5.12
CA ILE A 258 -12.16 -19.35 -6.33
C ILE A 258 -12.98 -20.62 -6.04
N GLU A 259 -12.92 -21.15 -4.81
CA GLU A 259 -13.69 -22.32 -4.39
C GLU A 259 -15.11 -21.97 -3.87
N ALA A 260 -15.49 -20.69 -3.89
CA ALA A 260 -16.75 -20.22 -3.32
C ALA A 260 -17.99 -20.70 -4.11
N GLY A 261 -18.78 -21.60 -3.53
CA GLY A 261 -20.13 -21.95 -4.04
C GLY A 261 -20.15 -22.40 -5.51
N PRO A 262 -21.32 -22.37 -6.17
CA PRO A 262 -21.42 -22.66 -7.61
C PRO A 262 -20.98 -21.49 -8.51
N VAL A 263 -20.88 -20.27 -7.94
CA VAL A 263 -20.53 -19.02 -8.63
C VAL A 263 -19.55 -18.26 -7.73
N TRP A 264 -18.25 -18.49 -7.91
CA TRP A 264 -17.24 -17.96 -6.99
C TRP A 264 -17.12 -16.44 -7.03
N THR A 265 -17.53 -15.81 -8.12
CA THR A 265 -17.61 -14.35 -8.21
C THR A 265 -18.56 -13.75 -7.19
N ASP A 266 -19.54 -14.50 -6.66
CA ASP A 266 -20.42 -14.07 -5.56
C ASP A 266 -19.62 -13.66 -4.31
N SER A 267 -18.41 -14.21 -4.13
CA SER A 267 -17.54 -13.85 -3.01
C SER A 267 -16.94 -12.44 -3.13
N PHE A 268 -16.93 -11.81 -4.31
CA PHE A 268 -16.41 -10.45 -4.46
C PHE A 268 -17.33 -9.39 -3.88
N HIS A 269 -16.71 -8.41 -3.23
CA HIS A 269 -17.31 -7.08 -3.09
C HIS A 269 -17.37 -6.35 -4.43
N PRO A 270 -18.33 -5.40 -4.62
CA PRO A 270 -18.47 -4.65 -5.87
C PRO A 270 -17.17 -3.95 -6.33
N SER A 271 -16.38 -3.40 -5.39
CA SER A 271 -15.09 -2.79 -5.70
C SER A 271 -14.07 -3.77 -6.30
N GLY A 272 -14.06 -5.02 -5.84
CA GLY A 272 -13.20 -6.06 -6.39
C GLY A 272 -13.64 -6.49 -7.80
N LEU A 273 -14.95 -6.54 -8.06
CA LEU A 273 -15.46 -6.76 -9.42
C LEU A 273 -15.10 -5.60 -10.34
N ALA A 274 -15.21 -4.36 -9.86
CA ALA A 274 -14.84 -3.15 -10.63
C ALA A 274 -13.34 -3.13 -10.96
N LEU A 275 -12.48 -3.61 -10.06
CA LEU A 275 -11.07 -3.87 -10.37
C LEU A 275 -10.94 -4.93 -11.46
N ALA A 276 -11.62 -6.07 -11.32
CA ALA A 276 -11.50 -7.17 -12.28
C ALA A 276 -11.97 -6.77 -13.69
N ALA A 277 -13.01 -5.93 -13.77
CA ALA A 277 -13.52 -5.31 -14.99
C ALA A 277 -12.67 -4.14 -15.53
N GLY A 278 -11.59 -3.74 -14.83
CA GLY A 278 -10.76 -2.61 -15.26
C GLY A 278 -11.44 -1.24 -15.14
N TRP A 279 -12.57 -1.13 -14.44
CA TRP A 279 -13.22 0.15 -14.16
C TRP A 279 -12.43 0.98 -13.15
N VAL A 280 -11.76 0.30 -12.22
CA VAL A 280 -10.81 0.92 -11.27
C VAL A 280 -9.41 0.40 -11.56
N SER A 281 -8.48 1.32 -11.80
CA SER A 281 -7.10 0.98 -12.15
C SER A 281 -6.41 0.24 -11.01
N SER A 282 -5.52 -0.68 -11.38
CA SER A 282 -4.61 -1.34 -10.45
C SER A 282 -3.17 -1.36 -10.98
N ALA A 283 -2.85 -0.36 -11.81
CA ALA A 283 -1.55 -0.24 -12.48
C ALA A 283 -0.38 -0.13 -11.50
N SER A 284 -0.58 0.49 -10.33
CA SER A 284 0.46 0.64 -9.30
C SER A 284 0.92 -0.69 -8.68
N LEU A 285 0.27 -1.81 -9.00
CA LEU A 285 0.71 -3.14 -8.58
C LEU A 285 1.77 -3.75 -9.50
N GLY A 286 2.08 -3.09 -10.61
CA GLY A 286 3.00 -3.60 -11.62
C GLY A 286 2.41 -4.77 -12.43
N ALA A 287 3.03 -5.04 -13.58
CA ALA A 287 2.68 -6.14 -14.46
C ALA A 287 3.88 -6.59 -15.30
N TYR A 288 4.00 -7.90 -15.52
CA TYR A 288 4.89 -8.43 -16.54
C TYR A 288 4.30 -8.19 -17.93
N PRO A 289 5.14 -7.92 -18.95
CA PRO A 289 4.73 -8.00 -20.35
C PRO A 289 4.19 -9.41 -20.69
N PRO A 290 3.17 -9.53 -21.56
CA PRO A 290 2.55 -10.84 -21.87
C PRO A 290 3.54 -11.88 -22.42
N ASP A 291 4.54 -11.46 -23.20
CA ASP A 291 5.58 -12.33 -23.75
C ASP A 291 6.53 -12.90 -22.69
N GLN A 292 6.59 -12.27 -21.51
CA GLN A 292 7.34 -12.75 -20.34
C GLN A 292 6.45 -13.51 -19.34
N ASN A 293 5.14 -13.48 -19.53
CA ASN A 293 4.15 -13.99 -18.58
C ASN A 293 3.21 -15.03 -19.21
N ASN A 294 3.73 -15.85 -20.13
CA ASN A 294 3.00 -16.94 -20.77
C ASN A 294 1.70 -16.50 -21.50
N GLY A 295 1.70 -15.28 -22.03
CA GLY A 295 0.56 -14.66 -22.72
C GLY A 295 -0.40 -13.89 -21.81
N PHE A 296 -0.21 -13.93 -20.48
CA PHE A 296 -1.09 -13.23 -19.54
C PHE A 296 -0.75 -11.74 -19.42
N SER A 297 -1.76 -10.88 -19.56
CA SER A 297 -1.69 -9.44 -19.31
C SER A 297 -2.52 -9.03 -18.10
N ARG A 298 -2.09 -7.97 -17.41
CA ARG A 298 -2.80 -7.29 -16.31
C ARG A 298 -2.83 -5.77 -16.50
N ASP A 299 -2.58 -5.31 -17.72
CA ASP A 299 -2.52 -3.89 -18.06
C ASP A 299 -3.89 -3.19 -17.99
N THR A 300 -4.95 -3.93 -18.30
CA THR A 300 -6.32 -3.43 -18.46
C THR A 300 -7.31 -4.15 -17.55
N ALA A 301 -7.29 -5.48 -17.54
CA ALA A 301 -8.05 -6.28 -16.58
C ALA A 301 -7.31 -6.36 -15.22
N GLY A 302 -8.06 -6.26 -14.12
CA GLY A 302 -7.45 -6.32 -12.78
C GLY A 302 -6.99 -7.72 -12.37
N LEU A 303 -7.56 -8.77 -12.97
CA LEU A 303 -7.07 -10.14 -12.88
C LEU A 303 -6.26 -10.47 -14.14
N PRO A 304 -5.05 -11.04 -14.02
CA PRO A 304 -4.28 -11.39 -15.21
C PRO A 304 -5.02 -12.39 -16.11
N THR A 305 -4.91 -12.21 -17.42
CA THR A 305 -5.59 -13.06 -18.40
C THR A 305 -4.89 -13.06 -19.75
N THR A 306 -5.06 -14.13 -20.52
CA THR A 306 -4.63 -14.20 -21.93
C THR A 306 -5.59 -13.50 -22.90
N ASP A 307 -6.79 -13.11 -22.45
CA ASP A 307 -7.80 -12.39 -23.24
C ASP A 307 -8.46 -11.28 -22.40
N PRO A 308 -7.85 -10.08 -22.35
CA PRO A 308 -8.34 -8.97 -21.52
C PRO A 308 -9.75 -8.53 -21.86
N GLU A 309 -10.11 -8.47 -23.14
CA GLU A 309 -11.45 -8.02 -23.57
C GLU A 309 -12.53 -8.99 -23.08
N ARG A 310 -12.29 -10.30 -23.22
CA ARG A 310 -13.21 -11.33 -22.74
C ARG A 310 -13.36 -11.33 -21.22
N MET A 311 -12.25 -11.18 -20.49
CA MET A 311 -12.24 -11.11 -19.04
C MET A 311 -13.01 -9.89 -18.53
N ILE A 312 -12.77 -8.71 -19.12
CA ILE A 312 -13.48 -7.48 -18.78
C ILE A 312 -14.97 -7.65 -19.03
N ALA A 313 -15.38 -8.12 -20.20
CA ALA A 313 -16.79 -8.31 -20.55
C ALA A 313 -17.52 -9.25 -19.56
N PHE A 314 -16.84 -10.30 -19.09
CA PHE A 314 -17.40 -11.20 -18.08
C PHE A 314 -17.68 -10.47 -16.75
N PHE A 315 -16.72 -9.70 -16.24
CA PHE A 315 -16.89 -8.98 -14.97
C PHE A 315 -17.82 -7.76 -15.08
N GLU A 316 -17.86 -7.08 -16.22
CA GLU A 316 -18.86 -6.05 -16.51
C GLU A 316 -20.29 -6.62 -16.47
N GLY A 317 -20.51 -7.77 -17.10
CA GLY A 317 -21.81 -8.45 -17.04
C GLY A 317 -22.21 -8.87 -15.62
N GLU A 318 -21.24 -9.22 -14.78
CA GLU A 318 -21.48 -9.53 -13.37
C GLU A 318 -21.81 -8.27 -12.53
N LEU A 319 -21.17 -7.14 -12.82
CA LEU A 319 -21.49 -5.83 -12.20
C LEU A 319 -22.88 -5.34 -12.62
N GLU A 320 -23.18 -5.38 -13.93
CA GLU A 320 -24.48 -4.98 -14.47
C GLU A 320 -25.62 -5.79 -13.83
N ARG A 321 -25.43 -7.10 -13.73
CA ARG A 321 -26.41 -7.98 -13.07
C ARG A 321 -26.66 -7.60 -11.61
N ARG A 322 -25.62 -7.14 -10.91
CA ARG A 322 -25.72 -6.68 -9.52
C ARG A 322 -26.25 -5.23 -9.40
N GLY A 323 -26.56 -4.59 -10.52
CA GLY A 323 -27.13 -3.25 -10.59
C GLY A 323 -26.11 -2.13 -10.50
N PHE A 324 -24.83 -2.43 -10.76
CA PHE A 324 -23.76 -1.43 -10.77
C PHE A 324 -23.46 -0.95 -12.19
N THR A 325 -23.04 0.31 -12.26
CA THR A 325 -22.59 1.03 -13.45
C THR A 325 -21.17 1.52 -13.23
N ARG A 326 -20.50 1.95 -14.32
CA ARG A 326 -19.13 2.47 -14.21
C ARG A 326 -19.08 3.75 -13.39
N GLU A 327 -20.13 4.57 -13.46
CA GLU A 327 -20.28 5.81 -12.71
C GLU A 327 -20.27 5.59 -11.20
N ASP A 328 -20.74 4.43 -10.70
CA ASP A 328 -20.73 4.10 -9.27
C ASP A 328 -19.31 3.99 -8.69
N PHE A 329 -18.29 3.88 -9.54
CA PHE A 329 -16.88 3.74 -9.16
C PHE A 329 -16.00 4.89 -9.67
N ALA A 330 -16.57 5.94 -10.28
CA ALA A 330 -15.81 7.00 -10.94
C ALA A 330 -14.87 7.77 -9.98
N ASP A 331 -15.28 7.92 -8.72
CA ASP A 331 -14.51 8.61 -7.69
C ASP A 331 -13.62 7.66 -6.85
N MET A 332 -13.58 6.36 -7.20
CA MET A 332 -12.77 5.39 -6.48
C MET A 332 -11.29 5.58 -6.82
N ALA A 333 -10.46 5.73 -5.78
CA ALA A 333 -9.01 5.77 -5.95
C ALA A 333 -8.50 4.47 -6.58
N PRO A 334 -7.48 4.53 -7.45
CA PRO A 334 -6.80 3.35 -7.97
C PRO A 334 -6.35 2.39 -6.86
N PHE A 335 -6.47 1.09 -7.12
CA PHE A 335 -5.98 0.05 -6.24
C PHE A 335 -4.46 0.07 -6.17
N GLY A 336 -3.94 0.07 -4.95
CA GLY A 336 -2.51 0.13 -4.67
C GLY A 336 -2.24 0.58 -3.24
N GLY A 337 -3.17 1.36 -2.67
CA GLY A 337 -3.02 1.93 -1.34
C GLY A 337 -1.70 2.70 -1.26
N PRO A 338 -0.82 2.36 -0.30
CA PRO A 338 0.50 2.98 -0.18
C PRO A 338 1.33 3.00 -1.47
N LEU A 339 1.24 1.97 -2.33
CA LEU A 339 1.98 1.93 -3.59
C LEU A 339 1.51 3.01 -4.57
N HIS A 340 0.19 3.24 -4.63
CA HIS A 340 -0.36 4.29 -5.48
C HIS A 340 -0.06 5.67 -4.92
N GLU A 341 -0.23 5.87 -3.60
CA GLU A 341 0.12 7.12 -2.93
C GLU A 341 1.59 7.49 -3.15
N GLN A 342 2.49 6.51 -3.08
CA GLN A 342 3.91 6.72 -3.34
C GLN A 342 4.19 7.10 -4.79
N SER A 343 3.43 6.58 -5.77
CA SER A 343 3.59 7.02 -7.16
C SER A 343 3.23 8.49 -7.38
N LEU A 344 2.36 9.06 -6.54
CA LEU A 344 1.90 10.45 -6.64
C LEU A 344 2.76 11.45 -5.86
N TYR A 345 3.74 10.96 -5.09
CA TYR A 345 4.56 11.81 -4.24
C TYR A 345 5.40 12.80 -5.07
N VAL A 346 5.38 14.08 -4.69
CA VAL A 346 6.21 15.10 -5.32
C VAL A 346 7.36 15.44 -4.37
N PRO A 347 8.63 15.20 -4.76
CA PRO A 347 9.76 15.42 -3.88
C PRO A 347 10.00 16.92 -3.64
N SER A 348 10.43 17.21 -2.41
CA SER A 348 10.94 18.53 -2.01
C SER A 348 12.45 18.48 -1.82
N ASP A 349 13.10 19.63 -1.62
CA ASP A 349 14.53 19.67 -1.37
C ASP A 349 14.89 18.93 -0.07
N CYS A 350 16.02 18.21 -0.08
CA CYS A 350 16.51 17.47 1.06
C CYS A 350 16.80 18.37 2.25
N ALA A 351 16.42 17.91 3.44
CA ALA A 351 16.80 18.51 4.70
C ALA A 351 18.03 17.80 5.30
N ALA A 352 18.55 18.32 6.42
CA ALA A 352 19.51 17.62 7.28
C ALA A 352 20.82 17.10 6.62
N GLY A 353 21.22 17.66 5.47
CA GLY A 353 22.41 17.19 4.75
C GLY A 353 22.23 15.83 4.07
N GLU A 354 20.99 15.42 3.84
CA GLU A 354 20.67 14.24 3.03
C GLU A 354 21.03 14.48 1.54
N GLY A 355 21.38 13.41 0.84
CA GLY A 355 21.88 13.46 -0.53
C GLY A 355 23.22 12.75 -0.69
N VAL A 356 23.93 13.08 -1.77
CA VAL A 356 25.30 12.61 -2.02
C VAL A 356 26.26 13.79 -1.93
N ASP A 357 27.26 13.70 -1.05
CA ASP A 357 28.26 14.75 -0.87
C ASP A 357 29.40 14.68 -1.91
N ALA A 358 30.30 15.67 -1.88
CA ALA A 358 31.44 15.75 -2.80
C ALA A 358 32.45 14.59 -2.68
N ALA A 359 32.43 13.85 -1.56
CA ALA A 359 33.23 12.64 -1.37
C ALA A 359 32.50 11.37 -1.85
N GLY A 360 31.28 11.52 -2.38
CA GLY A 360 30.42 10.42 -2.81
C GLY A 360 29.67 9.75 -1.66
N LYS A 361 29.67 10.32 -0.44
CA LYS A 361 28.94 9.72 0.68
C LYS A 361 27.44 9.99 0.55
N VAL A 362 26.66 8.91 0.52
CA VAL A 362 25.20 8.93 0.49
C VAL A 362 24.67 8.99 1.91
N THR A 363 23.90 10.02 2.23
CA THR A 363 23.33 10.24 3.57
C THR A 363 21.81 10.38 3.47
N TRP A 364 21.10 9.69 4.36
CA TRP A 364 19.68 9.86 4.63
C TRP A 364 19.41 9.80 6.13
N ALA A 365 18.24 10.27 6.57
CA ALA A 365 17.71 10.08 7.91
C ALA A 365 16.52 9.12 7.89
N GLY A 366 16.27 8.42 9.00
CA GLY A 366 15.06 7.58 9.16
C GLY A 366 15.31 6.07 9.30
N GLY A 367 16.56 5.59 9.29
CA GLY A 367 16.90 4.20 9.64
C GLY A 367 17.55 3.38 8.53
N GLY A 368 17.59 2.05 8.68
CA GLY A 368 18.20 1.13 7.72
C GLY A 368 17.39 0.96 6.42
N ALA A 369 18.09 0.88 5.29
CA ALA A 369 17.51 0.80 3.95
C ALA A 369 17.75 -0.57 3.30
N ARG A 370 16.78 -1.04 2.52
CA ARG A 370 16.96 -2.19 1.61
C ARG A 370 17.17 -1.78 0.17
N TYR A 371 16.67 -0.62 -0.21
CA TYR A 371 16.88 -0.08 -1.55
C TYR A 371 17.27 1.39 -1.44
N VAL A 372 18.36 1.74 -2.11
CA VAL A 372 18.87 3.12 -2.19
C VAL A 372 18.97 3.48 -3.66
N PHE A 373 18.25 4.51 -4.07
CA PHE A 373 18.23 5.01 -5.44
C PHE A 373 18.83 6.41 -5.49
N VAL A 374 19.63 6.63 -6.53
CA VAL A 374 19.97 7.97 -7.00
C VAL A 374 19.51 8.06 -8.44
N MET A 375 18.68 9.06 -8.73
CA MET A 375 17.99 9.22 -10.01
C MET A 375 18.09 10.67 -10.48
N SER A 376 17.80 10.92 -11.75
CA SER A 376 17.56 12.27 -12.25
C SER A 376 16.46 12.97 -11.45
N ALA A 377 16.52 14.30 -11.30
CA ALA A 377 15.55 15.06 -10.50
C ALA A 377 14.11 14.97 -11.00
N ASP A 378 13.91 14.65 -12.27
CA ASP A 378 12.61 14.49 -12.94
C ASP A 378 12.17 13.03 -13.08
N ALA A 379 12.94 12.07 -12.55
CA ALA A 379 12.58 10.67 -12.56
C ALA A 379 11.27 10.41 -11.80
N GLU A 380 10.48 9.47 -12.29
CA GLU A 380 9.30 9.00 -11.57
C GLU A 380 9.69 8.30 -10.27
N ASN A 381 8.75 8.23 -9.32
CA ASN A 381 8.96 7.49 -8.08
C ASN A 381 9.07 5.99 -8.36
N PRO A 382 10.07 5.29 -7.80
CA PRO A 382 10.09 3.83 -7.82
C PRO A 382 8.78 3.27 -7.25
N GLY A 383 8.29 2.20 -7.86
CA GLY A 383 7.03 1.52 -7.52
C GLY A 383 7.18 0.00 -7.41
N ALA A 384 6.06 -0.71 -7.51
CA ALA A 384 6.07 -2.17 -7.40
C ALA A 384 6.72 -2.86 -8.62
N PRO A 385 7.51 -3.92 -8.41
CA PRO A 385 8.02 -4.72 -9.52
C PRO A 385 6.89 -5.48 -10.25
N PRO A 386 7.14 -5.92 -11.49
CA PRO A 386 8.45 -6.00 -12.16
C PRO A 386 8.83 -4.80 -13.04
N ASN A 387 7.93 -3.83 -13.21
CA ASN A 387 8.07 -2.79 -14.24
C ASN A 387 8.07 -1.36 -13.70
N LEU A 388 7.74 -1.14 -12.42
CA LEU A 388 7.75 0.19 -11.81
C LEU A 388 8.93 0.39 -10.84
N ASP A 389 9.65 -0.66 -10.48
CA ASP A 389 10.71 -0.63 -9.47
C ASP A 389 12.05 -0.05 -9.98
N LEU A 390 12.17 0.18 -11.29
CA LEU A 390 13.33 0.79 -11.92
C LEU A 390 12.88 1.85 -12.95
N PRO A 391 12.41 3.02 -12.49
CA PRO A 391 11.90 4.07 -13.38
C PRO A 391 13.00 4.64 -14.29
N GLU A 392 12.57 5.18 -15.44
CA GLU A 392 13.46 5.94 -16.32
C GLU A 392 14.12 7.10 -15.55
N GLY A 393 15.40 7.34 -15.81
CA GLY A 393 16.20 8.29 -15.04
C GLY A 393 16.86 7.71 -13.80
N THR A 394 16.68 6.42 -13.48
CA THR A 394 17.51 5.76 -12.46
C THR A 394 18.98 5.77 -12.90
N ILE A 395 19.86 6.30 -12.05
CA ILE A 395 21.30 6.38 -12.31
C ILE A 395 22.03 5.28 -11.54
N TRP A 396 21.63 5.07 -10.29
CA TRP A 396 22.17 4.05 -9.42
C TRP A 396 21.10 3.48 -8.50
N ARG A 397 21.14 2.17 -8.30
CA ARG A 397 20.31 1.47 -7.33
C ARG A 397 21.13 0.42 -6.60
N LEU A 398 21.09 0.45 -5.27
CA LEU A 398 21.63 -0.59 -4.41
C LEU A 398 20.49 -1.42 -3.82
N ASP A 399 20.65 -2.75 -3.82
CA ASP A 399 19.71 -3.72 -3.26
C ASP A 399 20.33 -4.47 -2.08
N VAL A 400 19.55 -4.70 -1.04
CA VAL A 400 19.88 -5.58 0.09
C VAL A 400 18.99 -6.83 0.02
N PRO A 401 19.54 -8.05 -0.05
CA PRO A 401 18.77 -9.29 -0.05
C PRO A 401 17.86 -9.40 1.18
N ALA A 402 16.69 -10.02 1.03
CA ALA A 402 15.70 -10.16 2.10
C ALA A 402 16.26 -10.85 3.37
N SER A 403 17.22 -11.75 3.20
CA SER A 403 17.89 -12.48 4.29
C SER A 403 19.00 -11.70 5.01
N ALA A 404 19.37 -10.52 4.52
CA ALA A 404 20.42 -9.68 5.09
C ALA A 404 19.83 -8.50 5.86
N ASP A 405 20.62 -7.96 6.78
CA ASP A 405 20.28 -6.74 7.52
C ASP A 405 20.26 -5.53 6.57
N PRO A 406 19.30 -4.60 6.71
CA PRO A 406 19.28 -3.35 5.96
C PRO A 406 20.59 -2.56 6.11
N VAL A 407 21.01 -1.88 5.04
CA VAL A 407 22.21 -1.05 5.04
C VAL A 407 21.94 0.27 5.77
N ARG A 408 22.96 0.80 6.44
CA ARG A 408 22.87 2.08 7.16
C ARG A 408 23.28 3.25 6.28
N SER A 409 22.81 4.44 6.65
CA SER A 409 23.22 5.71 6.07
C SER A 409 24.74 5.90 6.12
N GLY A 410 25.30 6.57 5.12
CA GLY A 410 26.74 6.84 5.02
C GLY A 410 27.53 5.86 4.15
N ILE A 411 26.87 5.15 3.23
CA ILE A 411 27.53 4.37 2.19
C ILE A 411 28.15 5.26 1.12
N THR A 412 29.03 4.69 0.28
CA THR A 412 29.61 5.39 -0.87
C THR A 412 28.77 5.13 -2.13
N TYR A 413 28.48 6.18 -2.87
CA TYR A 413 27.82 6.13 -4.17
C TYR A 413 28.59 5.25 -5.15
N GLY A 414 27.89 4.31 -5.79
CA GLY A 414 28.47 3.39 -6.77
C GLY A 414 29.28 2.24 -6.20
N GLU A 415 29.45 2.15 -4.87
CA GLU A 415 30.06 1.00 -4.23
C GLU A 415 29.02 -0.05 -3.84
N VAL A 416 29.45 -1.31 -3.72
CA VAL A 416 28.62 -2.42 -3.28
C VAL A 416 29.15 -2.93 -1.94
N PRO A 417 28.60 -2.45 -0.80
CA PRO A 417 28.96 -2.96 0.51
C PRO A 417 28.76 -4.49 0.65
N PRO A 418 29.39 -5.14 1.63
CA PRO A 418 29.14 -6.56 1.90
C PRO A 418 27.64 -6.86 2.09
N ASN A 419 27.19 -8.02 1.59
CA ASN A 419 25.79 -8.46 1.65
C ASN A 419 24.80 -7.54 0.92
N THR A 420 25.27 -6.76 -0.06
CA THR A 420 24.42 -5.97 -0.96
C THR A 420 24.73 -6.31 -2.41
N LYS A 421 23.90 -5.82 -3.33
CA LYS A 421 24.06 -5.97 -4.76
C LYS A 421 23.78 -4.64 -5.45
N GLN A 422 24.50 -4.32 -6.52
CA GLN A 422 24.09 -3.25 -7.42
C GLN A 422 22.87 -3.71 -8.24
N GLY A 423 21.71 -3.10 -7.96
CA GLY A 423 20.48 -3.29 -8.73
C GLY A 423 20.54 -2.57 -10.08
N TYR A 424 21.19 -1.40 -10.12
CA TYR A 424 21.41 -0.64 -11.36
C TYR A 424 22.67 0.26 -11.27
N PRO A 425 23.45 0.41 -12.35
CA PRO A 425 23.36 -0.34 -13.61
C PRO A 425 23.64 -1.83 -13.40
N ALA A 426 23.11 -2.69 -14.25
CA ALA A 426 23.32 -4.14 -14.09
C ALA A 426 24.80 -4.55 -14.18
N GLN A 427 25.62 -3.74 -14.87
CA GLN A 427 27.06 -3.93 -15.01
C GLN A 427 27.77 -2.58 -15.04
N GLY A 428 29.02 -2.55 -14.56
CA GLY A 428 29.85 -1.34 -14.52
C GLY A 428 29.53 -0.44 -13.33
N SER A 429 30.14 0.74 -13.34
CA SER A 429 29.87 1.79 -12.35
C SER A 429 28.70 2.66 -12.81
N PRO A 430 27.91 3.25 -11.88
CA PRO A 430 26.93 4.25 -12.26
C PRO A 430 27.62 5.49 -12.85
N ALA A 431 26.84 6.32 -13.56
CA ALA A 431 27.34 7.57 -14.11
C ALA A 431 27.82 8.52 -13.00
N GLU A 432 28.87 9.30 -13.24
CA GLU A 432 29.32 10.31 -12.28
C GLU A 432 28.25 11.39 -12.11
N LEU A 433 28.04 11.82 -10.86
CA LEU A 433 27.14 12.92 -10.55
C LEU A 433 27.84 14.25 -10.85
N VAL A 434 27.12 15.18 -11.46
CA VAL A 434 27.66 16.46 -11.91
C VAL A 434 27.48 17.53 -10.83
N PRO A 435 28.56 18.21 -10.40
CA PRO A 435 28.44 19.28 -9.42
C PRO A 435 27.52 20.42 -9.88
N GLY A 436 26.64 20.88 -8.99
CA GLY A 436 25.62 21.89 -9.27
C GLY A 436 24.35 21.36 -9.97
N GLU A 437 24.29 20.07 -10.31
CA GLU A 437 23.06 19.45 -10.77
C GLU A 437 22.22 18.91 -9.59
N LYS A 438 20.90 18.94 -9.78
CA LYS A 438 19.94 18.34 -8.84
C LYS A 438 19.65 16.90 -9.23
N TYR A 439 19.55 16.05 -8.22
CA TYR A 439 19.22 14.64 -8.33
C TYR A 439 18.18 14.25 -7.28
N TYR A 440 17.53 13.12 -7.50
CA TYR A 440 16.53 12.57 -6.60
C TYR A 440 17.16 11.43 -5.78
N LEU A 441 17.28 11.64 -4.47
CA LEU A 441 17.56 10.57 -3.50
C LEU A 441 16.23 9.93 -3.09
N TYR A 442 16.09 8.65 -3.39
CA TYR A 442 14.93 7.87 -2.99
C TYR A 442 15.40 6.63 -2.24
N VAL A 443 14.96 6.46 -0.99
CA VAL A 443 15.41 5.37 -0.12
C VAL A 443 14.21 4.63 0.43
N TRP A 444 14.27 3.31 0.38
CA TRP A 444 13.26 2.40 0.88
C TRP A 444 13.77 1.54 2.03
N ALA A 445 12.95 1.40 3.06
CA ALA A 445 13.11 0.37 4.06
C ALA A 445 12.78 -1.00 3.47
N ASP A 446 11.77 -1.03 2.62
CA ASP A 446 11.39 -2.15 1.76
C ASP A 446 10.53 -1.63 0.60
N VAL A 447 10.15 -2.48 -0.35
CA VAL A 447 9.36 -2.09 -1.54
C VAL A 447 8.08 -1.35 -1.11
N GLY A 448 7.90 -0.12 -1.63
CA GLY A 448 6.76 0.73 -1.30
C GLY A 448 6.80 1.40 0.09
N ILE A 449 7.86 1.18 0.88
CA ILE A 449 8.01 1.69 2.24
C ILE A 449 9.13 2.76 2.27
N PRO A 450 8.80 4.05 2.09
CA PRO A 450 9.79 5.15 1.99
C PRO A 450 10.52 5.43 3.31
N ILE A 451 11.79 5.81 3.20
CA ILE A 451 12.60 6.40 4.27
C ILE A 451 12.78 7.89 3.99
N THR A 452 13.44 8.20 2.87
CA THR A 452 13.63 9.54 2.36
C THR A 452 13.34 9.60 0.87
N ARG A 453 12.87 10.76 0.43
CA ARG A 453 12.47 11.04 -0.95
C ARG A 453 12.60 12.54 -1.17
N CYS A 454 13.77 12.97 -1.56
CA CYS A 454 14.05 14.39 -1.68
C CYS A 454 15.05 14.70 -2.79
N LEU A 455 15.04 15.94 -3.23
CA LEU A 455 15.96 16.47 -4.22
C LEU A 455 17.21 17.02 -3.52
N PHE A 456 18.39 16.59 -3.94
CA PHE A 456 19.66 17.15 -3.48
C PHE A 456 20.45 17.74 -4.64
N GLU A 457 21.26 18.75 -4.36
CA GLU A 457 22.21 19.32 -5.31
C GLU A 457 23.62 18.84 -4.95
N VAL A 458 24.37 18.36 -5.94
CA VAL A 458 25.75 17.90 -5.71
C VAL A 458 26.64 19.09 -5.43
N ALA A 459 27.34 19.07 -4.31
CA ALA A 459 28.22 20.16 -3.92
C ALA A 459 29.36 20.38 -4.96
N PRO A 460 29.74 21.65 -5.21
CA PRO A 460 30.75 22.02 -6.20
C PRO A 460 32.17 21.51 -5.91
#